data_AF-A0A520B6F3-F1
#
_entry.id   AF-A0A520B6F3-F1
#
_cell.length_a   1.000
_cell.length_b   1.000
_cell.length_c   1.000
_cell.angle_alpha   90.00
_cell.angle_beta   90.00
_cell.angle_gamma   90.00
#
_symmetry.space_group_name_H-M   'P 1'
#
loop_
_entity.id
_entity.type
_entity.pdbx_description
1 polymer ?
#
loop_
_entity_poly.entity_id
_entity_poly.type
_entity_poly.pdbx_seq_one_letter_code
_entity_poly.pdbx_strand_id
1 'polypeptide(L)'
;MLLVASFVLSEMEARTFAKAVTILLFVIGTLLLVDGALSVKTAIDRTWKITRHGLVARLLGVGKTLAGTLAIALVVVGLHL
;
A
#
# COMPACT_ATOMS: atom_id res chain seq x y z
N MET A 1 10.11 5.02 -6.34
CA MET A 1 10.73 5.66 -7.51
C MET A 1 11.81 4.80 -8.18
N LEU A 2 12.41 3.82 -7.49
CA LEU A 2 13.45 2.95 -8.06
C LEU A 2 12.94 2.02 -9.18
N LEU A 3 11.71 1.52 -9.05
CA LEU A 3 11.07 0.65 -10.03
C LEU A 3 10.80 1.37 -11.37
N VAL A 4 10.37 2.63 -11.31
CA VAL A 4 10.19 3.48 -12.49
C VAL A 4 11.54 3.79 -13.13
N ALA A 5 12.56 4.09 -12.31
CA ALA A 5 13.92 4.29 -12.81
C ALA A 5 14.47 3.03 -13.50
N SER A 6 14.25 1.82 -12.96
CA SER A 6 14.66 0.59 -13.64
C SER A 6 13.93 0.37 -14.96
N PHE A 7 12.65 0.74 -15.07
CA PHE A 7 11.92 0.62 -16.33
C PHE A 7 12.41 1.61 -17.39
N VAL A 8 12.77 2.83 -16.99
CA VAL A 8 13.28 3.86 -17.91
C VAL A 8 14.73 3.58 -18.33
N LEU A 9 15.54 3.04 -17.42
CA LEU A 9 16.99 2.87 -17.63
C LEU A 9 17.39 1.47 -18.14
N SER A 10 16.50 0.49 -18.06
CA SER A 10 16.73 -0.85 -18.61
C SER A 10 15.75 -1.13 -19.74
N GLU A 11 16.13 -1.97 -20.71
CA GLU A 11 15.26 -2.52 -21.76
C GLU A 11 14.26 -3.55 -21.17
N MET A 12 13.69 -3.26 -20.01
CA MET A 12 12.78 -4.16 -19.32
C MET A 12 11.41 -4.14 -20.00
N GLU A 13 10.94 -5.34 -20.32
CA GLU A 13 9.61 -5.53 -20.91
C GLU A 13 8.51 -4.97 -19.98
N ALA A 14 7.53 -4.28 -20.54
CA ALA A 14 6.44 -3.65 -19.79
C ALA A 14 5.66 -4.65 -18.91
N ARG A 15 5.54 -5.90 -19.36
CA ARG A 15 4.94 -7.01 -18.60
C ARG A 15 5.71 -7.32 -17.32
N THR A 16 7.04 -7.35 -17.39
CA THR A 16 7.91 -7.62 -16.24
C THR A 16 7.84 -6.47 -15.23
N PHE A 17 7.82 -5.22 -15.72
CA PHE A 17 7.57 -4.05 -14.87
C PHE A 17 6.21 -4.13 -14.17
N ALA A 18 5.13 -4.42 -14.91
CA ALA A 18 3.78 -4.51 -14.36
C ALA A 18 3.67 -5.58 -13.26
N LYS A 19 4.31 -6.74 -13.44
CA LYS A 19 4.39 -7.78 -12.40
C LYS A 19 5.12 -7.30 -11.14
N ALA A 20 6.27 -6.64 -11.31
CA ALA A 20 7.02 -6.11 -10.18
C ALA A 20 6.24 -5.02 -9.41
N VAL A 21 5.53 -4.14 -10.11
CA VAL A 21 4.62 -3.16 -9.50
C VAL A 21 3.47 -3.87 -8.76
N THR A 22 2.90 -4.92 -9.35
CA THR A 22 1.81 -5.70 -8.75
C THR A 22 2.24 -6.33 -7.43
N ILE A 23 3.43 -6.93 -7.37
CA ILE A 23 3.99 -7.49 -6.13
C ILE A 23 4.18 -6.38 -5.08
N LEU A 24 4.71 -5.23 -5.49
CA LEU A 24 4.91 -4.10 -4.58
C LEU A 24 3.57 -3.57 -4.02
N LEU A 25 2.55 -3.46 -4.87
CA LEU A 25 1.20 -3.07 -4.47
C LEU A 25 0.59 -4.07 -3.49
N PHE A 26 0.81 -5.37 -3.69
CA PHE A 26 0.35 -6.39 -2.75
C PHE A 26 1.01 -6.24 -1.38
N VAL A 27 2.33 -6.08 -1.33
CA VAL A 27 3.06 -5.91 -0.07
C VAL A 27 2.62 -4.64 0.67
N ILE A 28 2.57 -3.50 -0.03
CA ILE A 28 2.16 -2.23 0.59
C ILE A 28 0.69 -2.26 0.99
N GLY A 29 -0.18 -2.80 0.14
CA GLY A 29 -1.62 -2.89 0.37
C GLY A 29 -1.97 -3.72 1.59
N THR A 30 -1.34 -4.89 1.74
CA THR A 30 -1.53 -5.75 2.92
C THR A 30 -1.04 -5.10 4.20
N LEU A 31 0.13 -4.45 4.18
CA LEU A 31 0.65 -3.69 5.33
C LEU A 31 -0.31 -2.58 5.75
N LEU A 32 -0.83 -1.80 4.78
CA LEU A 32 -1.79 -0.72 5.04
C LEU A 32 -3.12 -1.24 5.60
N LEU A 33 -3.61 -2.38 5.11
CA LEU A 33 -4.83 -3.00 5.64
C LEU A 33 -4.67 -3.41 7.10
N VAL A 34 -3.58 -4.11 7.42
CA VAL A 34 -3.33 -4.59 8.80
C VAL A 34 -3.12 -3.41 9.74
N ASP A 35 -2.24 -2.47 9.37
CA ASP A 35 -1.93 -1.30 10.18
C ASP A 35 -3.14 -0.37 10.35
N GLY A 36 -3.91 -0.18 9.28
CA GLY A 36 -5.17 0.56 9.32
C GLY A 36 -6.21 -0.10 10.22
N ALA A 37 -6.40 -1.41 10.11
CA ALA A 37 -7.33 -2.16 10.95
C ALA A 37 -6.95 -2.10 12.44
N LEU A 38 -5.66 -2.25 12.74
CA LEU A 38 -5.13 -2.07 14.10
C LEU A 38 -5.39 -0.66 14.61
N SER A 39 -5.17 0.36 13.79
CA SER A 39 -5.37 1.75 14.19
C SER A 39 -6.84 2.09 14.45
N VAL A 40 -7.77 1.59 13.62
CA VAL A 40 -9.21 1.73 13.83
C VAL A 40 -9.65 1.05 15.13
N LYS A 41 -9.19 -0.19 15.36
CA LYS A 41 -9.58 -1.00 16.53
C LYS A 41 -9.02 -0.42 17.83
N THR A 42 -7.76 0.00 17.84
CA THR A 42 -7.06 0.44 19.05
C THR A 42 -7.17 1.94 19.30
N ALA A 43 -7.57 2.73 18.30
CA ALA A 43 -7.49 4.19 18.32
C ALA A 43 -6.06 4.71 18.60
N ILE A 44 -5.04 3.95 18.16
CA ILE A 44 -3.62 4.30 18.25
C ILE A 44 -3.03 4.26 16.84
N ASP A 45 -2.28 5.29 16.47
CA ASP A 45 -1.52 5.34 15.22
C ASP A 45 -0.06 5.69 15.53
N ARG A 46 0.90 4.87 15.09
CA ARG A 46 2.34 5.12 15.30
C ARG A 46 3.09 5.28 13.99
N THR A 47 2.64 6.20 13.16
CA THR A 47 3.25 6.48 11.85
C THR A 47 4.31 7.57 11.95
N TRP A 48 5.46 7.37 11.28
CA TRP A 48 6.56 8.35 11.18
C TRP A 48 7.09 8.85 12.53
N LYS A 49 7.26 7.95 13.50
CA LYS A 49 7.72 8.26 14.87
C LYS A 49 6.79 9.20 15.66
N ILE A 50 5.59 9.49 15.15
CA ILE A 50 4.56 10.27 15.84
C ILE A 50 3.49 9.29 16.32
N THR A 51 3.14 9.36 17.60
CA THR A 51 2.03 8.58 18.17
C THR A 51 0.80 9.46 18.29
N ARG A 52 -0.28 9.10 17.59
CA ARG A 52 -1.58 9.77 17.64
C ARG A 52 -2.59 8.87 18.34
N HIS A 53 -3.55 9.48 19.01
CA HIS A 53 -4.57 8.77 19.78
C HIS A 53 -5.98 9.26 19.45
N GLY A 54 -6.97 8.43 19.76
CA GLY A 54 -8.38 8.79 19.69
C GLY A 54 -8.92 8.88 18.27
N LEU A 55 -9.76 9.90 18.02
CA LEU A 55 -10.49 10.03 16.76
C LEU A 55 -9.57 10.24 15.55
N VAL A 56 -8.49 11.02 15.73
CA VAL A 56 -7.50 11.27 14.67
C VAL A 56 -6.82 9.96 14.25
N ALA A 57 -6.45 9.10 15.21
CA ALA A 57 -5.87 7.80 14.91
C ALA A 57 -6.84 6.92 14.13
N ARG A 58 -8.13 6.87 14.53
CA ARG A 58 -9.14 6.09 13.80
C ARG A 58 -9.35 6.58 12.38
N LEU A 59 -9.42 7.90 12.15
CA LEU A 59 -9.56 8.47 10.80
C LEU A 59 -8.37 8.10 9.90
N LEU A 60 -7.15 8.18 10.42
CA LEU A 60 -5.96 7.73 9.69
C LEU A 60 -6.00 6.22 9.43
N GLY A 61 -6.46 5.42 10.40
CA GLY A 61 -6.66 3.99 10.24
C GLY A 61 -7.65 3.65 9.12
N VAL A 62 -8.76 4.38 9.02
CA VAL A 62 -9.74 4.26 7.91
C VAL A 62 -9.08 4.64 6.59
N GLY A 63 -8.32 5.74 6.55
CA GLY A 63 -7.59 6.14 5.36
C GLY A 63 -6.61 5.06 4.87
N LYS A 64 -5.85 4.45 5.79
CA LYS A 64 -4.93 3.34 5.48
C LYS A 64 -5.67 2.12 4.95
N THR A 65 -6.77 1.73 5.58
CA THR A 65 -7.56 0.57 5.12
C THR A 65 -8.18 0.81 3.74
N LEU A 66 -8.70 2.01 3.46
CA LEU A 66 -9.20 2.36 2.13
C LEU A 66 -8.08 2.32 1.08
N ALA A 67 -6.93 2.94 1.37
CA ALA A 67 -5.76 2.90 0.47
C ALA A 67 -5.27 1.47 0.22
N GLY A 68 -5.20 0.64 1.27
CA GLY A 68 -4.84 -0.76 1.16
C GLY A 68 -5.84 -1.56 0.32
N THR A 69 -7.13 -1.31 0.49
CA THR A 69 -8.20 -1.95 -0.31
C THR A 69 -8.07 -1.61 -1.79
N LEU A 70 -7.84 -0.34 -2.13
CA LEU A 70 -7.61 0.09 -3.51
C LEU A 70 -6.33 -0.53 -4.10
N ALA A 71 -5.26 -0.64 -3.31
CA ALA A 71 -4.05 -1.33 -3.74
C ALA A 71 -4.32 -2.80 -4.07
N ILE A 72 -5.08 -3.52 -3.24
CA ILE A 72 -5.46 -4.92 -3.51
C ILE A 72 -6.35 -5.02 -4.76
N ALA A 73 -7.28 -4.08 -4.99
CA ALA A 73 -8.07 -4.06 -6.21
C ALA A 73 -7.18 -3.94 -7.47
N LEU A 74 -6.14 -3.10 -7.43
CA LEU A 74 -5.16 -3.00 -8.52
C LEU A 74 -4.30 -4.26 -8.67
N VAL A 75 -4.03 -4.99 -7.57
CA VAL A 75 -3.34 -6.29 -7.66
C VAL A 75 -4.16 -7.28 -8.47
N VAL A 76 -5.49 -7.32 -8.27
CA VAL A 76 -6.38 -8.19 -9.06
C VAL A 76 -6.26 -7.88 -10.55
N VAL A 77 -6.25 -6.59 -10.93
CA VAL A 77 -6.01 -6.19 -12.33
C VAL A 77 -4.64 -6.66 -12.81
N GLY A 78 -3.60 -6.50 -11.98
CA GLY A 78 -2.24 -6.92 -12.28
C GLY A 78 -2.05 -8.42 -12.49
N LEU A 79 -2.87 -9.25 -11.82
CA LEU A 79 -2.87 -10.72 -12.01
C LEU A 79 -3.41 -11.15 -13.38
N HIS A 80 -4.19 -10.29 -14.04
CA HIS A 80 -4.77 -10.56 -15.35
C HIS A 80 -3.93 -9.99 -16.52
N LEU A 81 -2.78 -9.38 -16.25
CA LEU A 81 -1.85 -8.85 -17.26
C LEU A 81 -0.89 -9.94 -17.76
#